data_AF-A0A1Y3PTZ9-F1
#
_entry.id   AF-A0A1Y3PTZ9-F1
#
_cell.length_a   1.000
_cell.length_b   1.000
_cell.length_c   1.000
_cell.angle_alpha   90.00
_cell.angle_beta   90.00
_cell.angle_gamma   90.00
#
_symmetry.space_group_name_H-M   'P 1'
#
loop_
_entity.id
_entity.type
_entity.pdbx_description
1 polymer ?
#
loop_
_entity_poly.entity_id
_entity_poly.type
_entity_poly.pdbx_seq_one_letter_code
_entity_poly.pdbx_strand_id
1 'polypeptide(L)' 'MLAKAREKAQQEDLAIHWIQADINRLPFDRETFDLVIGNIVLEFVENPEKVVAEALRVLKKDGRLTDD' A
#
# COMPACT_ATOMS: atom_id res chain seq x y z
N MET A 1 2.40 -14.15 -5.18
CA MET A 1 1.26 -13.21 -5.30
C MET A 1 1.47 -12.18 -6.42
N LEU A 2 2.56 -11.41 -6.42
CA LEU A 2 2.78 -10.34 -7.43
C LEU A 2 2.80 -10.82 -8.89
N ALA A 3 3.36 -12.00 -9.19
CA ALA A 3 3.35 -12.53 -10.56
C ALA A 3 1.93 -12.71 -11.12
N LYS A 4 1.04 -13.31 -10.32
CA LYS A 4 -0.38 -13.50 -10.68
C LYS A 4 -1.14 -12.16 -10.78
N ALA A 5 -0.82 -11.19 -9.93
CA ALA A 5 -1.41 -9.87 -9.99
C ALA A 5 -1.00 -9.10 -11.26
N ARG A 6 0.28 -9.20 -11.66
CA ARG A 6 0.80 -8.64 -12.91
C ARG A 6 0.13 -9.26 -14.13
N GLU A 7 -0.01 -10.58 -14.17
CA GLU A 7 -0.68 -11.29 -15.25
C GLU A 7 -2.12 -10.80 -15.44
N LYS A 8 -2.90 -10.69 -14.35
CA LYS A 8 -4.27 -10.15 -14.40
C LYS A 8 -4.32 -8.71 -14.91
N ALA A 9 -3.45 -7.84 -14.38
CA ALA A 9 -3.38 -6.44 -14.82
C ALA A 9 -3.05 -6.32 -16.32
N GLN A 10 -2.18 -7.20 -16.85
CA GLN A 10 -1.85 -7.25 -18.27
C GLN A 10 -3.02 -7.72 -19.14
N GLN A 11 -3.79 -8.71 -18.66
CA GLN A 11 -4.97 -9.20 -19.37
C GLN A 11 -6.07 -8.14 -19.49
N GLU A 12 -6.17 -7.26 -18.49
CA GLU A 12 -7.16 -6.17 -18.43
C GLU A 12 -6.62 -4.81 -18.90
N ASP A 13 -5.39 -4.76 -19.42
CA ASP A 13 -4.69 -3.53 -19.88
C ASP A 13 -4.67 -2.41 -18.82
N LEU A 14 -4.44 -2.79 -17.56
CA LEU A 14 -4.40 -1.86 -16.43
C LEU A 14 -2.97 -1.35 -16.16
N ALA A 15 -2.83 -0.03 -16.07
CA ALA A 15 -1.57 0.63 -15.72
C ALA A 15 -1.29 0.56 -14.20
N ILE A 16 -0.81 -0.59 -13.73
CA ILE A 16 -0.50 -0.83 -12.30
C ILE A 16 1.00 -1.07 -12.11
N HIS A 17 1.62 -0.29 -11.20
CA HIS A 17 2.98 -0.52 -10.76
C HIS A 17 3.02 -1.45 -9.54
N TRP A 18 3.63 -2.62 -9.69
CA TRP A 18 3.71 -3.64 -8.64
C TRP A 18 5.08 -3.67 -7.99
N ILE A 19 5.14 -3.49 -6.67
CA ILE A 19 6.39 -3.54 -5.88
C ILE A 19 6.32 -4.62 -4.80
N GLN A 20 7.45 -5.29 -4.54
CA GLN A 20 7.65 -6.09 -3.34
C GLN A 20 8.35 -5.22 -2.29
N ALA A 21 7.71 -5.02 -1.15
CA ALA A 21 8.20 -4.16 -0.09
C ALA A 21 7.82 -4.73 1.29
N ASP A 22 8.54 -4.28 2.31
CA ASP A 22 8.16 -4.48 3.71
C ASP A 22 7.20 -3.38 4.13
N ILE A 23 6.03 -3.76 4.64
CA ILE A 23 4.99 -2.82 5.07
C ILE A 23 5.42 -1.97 6.28
N ASN A 24 6.41 -2.43 7.05
CA ASN A 24 6.99 -1.65 8.14
C ASN A 24 7.84 -0.47 7.67
N ARG A 25 8.24 -0.46 6.39
CA ARG A 25 9.07 0.58 5.77
C ARG A 25 8.88 0.59 4.26
N LEU A 26 7.91 1.36 3.82
CA LEU A 26 7.57 1.51 2.42
C LEU A 26 8.65 2.32 1.67
N PRO A 27 9.04 1.92 0.45
CA PRO A 27 10.07 2.58 -0.35
C PRO A 27 9.52 3.81 -1.09
N PHE A 28 8.75 4.64 -0.40
CA PHE A 28 8.15 5.86 -0.94
C PHE A 28 8.48 7.05 -0.04
N ASP A 29 8.52 8.23 -0.65
CA ASP A 29 8.72 9.47 0.08
C ASP A 29 7.49 9.84 0.90
N ARG A 30 7.65 10.83 1.79
CA ARG A 30 6.52 11.36 2.54
C ARG A 30 5.55 12.05 1.57
N GLU A 31 4.25 12.04 1.91
CA GLU A 31 3.25 12.80 1.14
C GLU A 31 3.20 12.44 -0.37
N THR A 32 3.30 11.16 -0.69
CA THR A 32 3.34 10.65 -2.08
C THR A 32 1.94 10.32 -2.62
N PHE A 33 1.06 9.73 -1.80
CA PHE A 33 -0.22 9.19 -2.26
C PHE A 33 -1.42 9.99 -1.73
N ASP A 34 -2.44 10.14 -2.57
CA ASP A 34 -3.72 10.75 -2.21
C ASP A 34 -4.63 9.76 -1.45
N LEU A 35 -4.46 8.45 -1.69
CA LEU A 35 -5.20 7.38 -1.04
C LEU A 35 -4.27 6.20 -0.74
N VAL A 36 -4.34 5.69 0.48
CA VAL A 36 -3.72 4.42 0.89
C VAL A 36 -4.83 3.47 1.35
N ILE A 37 -4.81 2.24 0.84
CA ILE A 37 -5.78 1.20 1.18
C ILE A 37 -5.02 0.04 1.81
N GLY A 38 -5.35 -0.30 3.05
CA GLY A 38 -5.05 -1.60 3.64
C GLY A 38 -6.24 -2.52 3.40
N ASN A 39 -6.01 -3.73 2.88
CA ASN A 39 -7.09 -4.71 2.76
C ASN A 39 -6.74 -5.94 3.61
N ILE A 40 -7.45 -6.08 4.74
CA ILE A 40 -7.26 -7.16 5.72
C ILE A 40 -5.78 -7.40 6.03
N VAL A 41 -5.00 -6.32 6.20
CA VAL A 41 -3.55 -6.42 6.41
C VAL A 41 -3.15 -6.19 7.86
N LEU A 42 -3.87 -5.30 8.57
CA LEU A 42 -3.54 -4.91 9.94
C LEU A 42 -3.69 -6.07 10.94
N GLU A 43 -4.51 -7.07 10.63
CA GLU A 43 -4.72 -8.27 11.45
C GLU A 43 -3.52 -9.23 11.47
N PHE A 44 -2.63 -9.13 10.48
CA PHE A 44 -1.52 -10.08 10.29
C PHE A 44 -0.13 -9.48 10.53
N VAL A 45 -0.05 -8.23 10.99
CA VAL A 45 1.20 -7.55 11.28
C VAL A 45 1.48 -7.54 12.79
N GLU A 46 2.75 -7.66 13.16
CA GLU A 46 3.17 -7.69 14.57
C GLU A 46 2.92 -6.36 15.28
N ASN A 47 3.08 -5.24 14.57
CA ASN A 47 2.87 -3.90 15.11
C ASN A 47 1.98 -3.06 14.16
N PRO A 48 0.64 -3.13 14.34
CA PRO A 48 -0.30 -2.39 13.51
C PRO A 48 -0.11 -0.88 13.59
N GLU A 49 0.20 -0.33 14.78
CA GLU A 49 0.43 1.11 14.96
C GLU A 49 1.59 1.61 14.11
N LYS A 50 2.69 0.85 14.05
CA LYS A 50 3.84 1.16 13.20
C LYS A 50 3.47 1.16 11.72
N VAL A 51 2.67 0.19 11.30
CA VAL A 51 2.20 0.09 9.90
C VAL A 51 1.28 1.25 9.55
N VAL A 52 0.34 1.62 10.43
CA VAL A 52 -0.53 2.79 10.23
C VAL A 52 0.31 4.07 10.18
N ALA A 53 1.31 4.23 11.05
CA ALA A 53 2.20 5.39 11.02
C ALA A 53 2.99 5.47 9.70
N GLU A 54 3.44 4.34 9.17
CA GLU A 54 4.12 4.28 7.87
C GLU A 54 3.18 4.58 6.69
N ALA A 55 1.94 4.10 6.74
CA ALA A 55 0.90 4.45 5.78
C ALA A 55 0.59 5.97 5.81
N LEU A 56 0.44 6.55 6.99
CA LEU A 56 0.23 8.00 7.17
C LEU A 56 1.46 8.82 6.73
N ARG A 57 2.68 8.29 6.86
CA ARG A 57 3.89 8.95 6.39
C ARG A 57 3.87 9.17 4.89
N VAL A 58 3.51 8.15 4.12
CA VAL A 58 3.46 8.21 2.65
C VAL A 58 2.19 8.89 2.11
N LEU A 59 1.21 9.13 2.97
CA LEU A 59 -0.03 9.84 2.63
C LEU A 59 0.21 11.36 2.57
N LYS A 60 -0.37 12.03 1.58
CA LYS A 60 -0.43 13.50 1.51
C LYS A 60 -1.25 14.07 2.66
N LYS A 61 -1.05 15.34 3.01
CA LYS A 61 -1.76 16.02 4.10
C LYS A 61 -3.28 15.94 4.01
N ASP A 62 -3.81 16.06 2.79
CA ASP A 62 -5.25 15.98 2.49
C ASP A 62 -5.67 14.59 1.96
N GLY A 63 -4.77 13.60 2.06
CA GLY A 63 -5.03 12.25 1.61
C GLY A 63 -5.90 11.47 2.58
N ARG A 64 -6.36 10.29 2.14
CA ARG A 64 -7.17 9.37 2.96
C ARG A 64 -6.47 8.02 3.17
N LEU A 65 -6.58 7.49 4.39
CA LEU A 65 -6.28 6.08 4.68
C LEU A 65 -7.61 5.35 4.89
N THR A 66 -7.78 4.20 4.24
CA THR A 66 -8.91 3.28 4.49
C THR A 66 -8.40 1.88 4.78
N ASP A 67 -9.08 1.21 5.69
CA ASP A 67 -8.90 -0.21 5.99
C ASP A 67 -10.21 -0.90 5.61
N ASP A 68 -10.13 -1.86 4.69
CA ASP A 68 -11.27 -2.51 4.03
C ASP A 68 -11.17 -4.05 4.16
#